data_AF-A0A149VIS8-F1
#
_entry.id   AF-A0A149VIS8-F1
#
_cell.length_a   1.000
_cell.length_b   1.000
_cell.length_c   1.000
_cell.angle_alpha   90.00
_cell.angle_beta   90.00
_cell.angle_gamma   90.00
#
_symmetry.space_group_name_H-M   'P 1'
#
loop_
_entity.id
_entity.type
_entity.pdbx_description
1 polymer ?
#
loop_
_entity_poly.entity_id
_entity_poly.type
_entity_poly.pdbx_seq_one_letter_code
_entity_poly.pdbx_strand_id
1 'polypeptide(L)'
;SVSLWTRAARSFWSGHIRLEHLIWASTVNVALLYACGMIPLTGIEKSFTISDFWRWWVVHLWVEQSFEFFAAAMTAWTLMATGLISRCLAERGMYFEVILIFLGGVIGTGHHLYWAGEPSLWIPFGTMFSFIEVLPLVLLIMEGISHYRIIRKQKDFRYRLGTALLRKCSEW
;
A
#
# COMPACT_ATOMS: atom_id res chain seq x y z
N SER A 1 3.87 2.08 -33.45
CA SER A 1 3.08 2.69 -32.37
C SER A 1 3.88 2.59 -31.08
N VAL A 2 3.98 3.65 -30.29
CA VAL A 2 4.70 3.59 -29.00
C VAL A 2 3.87 2.76 -28.02
N SER A 3 4.46 1.71 -27.44
CA SER A 3 3.73 0.80 -26.56
C SER A 3 3.21 1.54 -25.32
N LEU A 4 2.10 1.04 -24.76
CA LEU A 4 1.47 1.59 -23.56
C LEU A 4 2.49 1.70 -22.40
N TRP A 5 3.40 0.72 -22.32
CA TRP A 5 4.53 0.66 -21.39
C TRP A 5 5.50 1.83 -21.51
N THR A 6 5.94 2.16 -22.73
CA THR A 6 6.87 3.29 -22.94
C THR A 6 6.26 4.64 -22.55
N ARG A 7 4.94 4.81 -22.72
CA ARG A 7 4.25 6.03 -22.30
C ARG A 7 4.10 6.12 -20.79
N ALA A 8 3.75 5.01 -20.14
CA ALA A 8 3.66 4.94 -18.68
C ALA A 8 5.01 5.25 -18.01
N ALA A 9 6.09 4.65 -18.51
CA ALA A 9 7.45 4.89 -18.01
C ALA A 9 7.90 6.34 -18.22
N ARG A 10 7.65 6.94 -19.40
CA ARG A 10 7.98 8.35 -19.65
C ARG A 10 7.19 9.30 -18.75
N SER A 11 5.90 9.05 -18.56
CA SER A 11 5.06 9.92 -17.71
C SER A 11 5.45 9.83 -16.23
N PHE A 12 5.85 8.65 -15.75
CA PHE A 12 6.44 8.48 -14.42
C PHE A 12 7.71 9.32 -14.27
N TRP A 13 8.63 9.23 -15.23
CA TRP A 13 9.90 9.98 -15.21
C TRP A 13 9.74 11.49 -15.44
N SER A 14 8.69 11.92 -16.16
CA SER A 14 8.40 13.33 -16.44
C SER A 14 7.56 14.01 -15.36
N GLY A 15 7.40 13.41 -14.17
CA GLY A 15 6.62 13.96 -13.06
C GLY A 15 5.10 14.00 -13.28
N HIS A 16 4.60 13.43 -14.38
CA HIS A 16 3.17 13.31 -14.67
C HIS A 16 2.70 11.92 -14.22
N ILE A 17 2.85 11.65 -12.92
CA ILE A 17 2.32 10.42 -12.34
C ILE A 17 0.80 10.47 -12.50
N ARG A 18 0.19 9.32 -12.76
CA ARG A 18 -1.25 9.14 -12.88
C ARG A 18 -1.63 7.90 -12.10
N LEU A 19 -2.90 7.80 -11.74
CA LEU A 19 -3.39 6.66 -10.98
C LEU A 19 -3.08 5.32 -11.64
N GLU A 20 -3.14 5.24 -12.97
CA GLU A 20 -2.77 4.03 -13.71
C GLU A 20 -1.32 3.61 -13.47
N HIS A 21 -0.39 4.57 -13.39
CA HIS A 21 1.01 4.27 -13.13
C HIS A 21 1.20 3.71 -11.72
N LEU A 22 0.41 4.18 -10.74
CA LEU A 22 0.44 3.68 -9.37
C LEU A 22 -0.12 2.25 -9.27
N ILE A 23 -1.14 1.89 -10.05
CA ILE A 23 -1.64 0.50 -10.13
C ILE A 23 -0.58 -0.44 -10.71
N TRP A 24 0.11 -0.01 -11.77
CA TRP A 24 1.21 -0.79 -12.33
C TRP A 24 2.36 -0.92 -11.33
N ALA A 25 2.71 0.17 -10.65
CA ALA A 25 3.73 0.17 -9.62
C ALA A 25 3.37 -0.76 -8.45
N SER A 26 2.13 -0.74 -7.96
CA SER A 26 1.68 -1.62 -6.87
C SER A 26 1.68 -3.09 -7.28
N THR A 27 1.24 -3.39 -8.50
CA THR A 27 1.27 -4.76 -9.04
C THR A 27 2.71 -5.30 -9.13
N VAL A 28 3.63 -4.50 -9.65
CA VAL A 28 5.06 -4.87 -9.72
C VAL A 28 5.66 -4.98 -8.31
N ASN A 29 5.29 -4.09 -7.40
CA ASN A 29 5.74 -4.09 -6.01
C ASN A 29 5.41 -5.39 -5.28
N VAL A 30 4.19 -5.93 -5.47
CA VAL A 30 3.79 -7.23 -4.89
C VAL A 30 4.72 -8.36 -5.32
N ALA A 31 5.13 -8.42 -6.59
CA ALA A 31 6.04 -9.46 -7.07
C ALA A 31 7.48 -9.23 -6.58
N LEU A 32 7.96 -7.99 -6.64
CA LEU A 32 9.34 -7.66 -6.27
C LEU A 32 9.62 -7.85 -4.78
N LEU A 33 8.73 -7.37 -3.90
CA LEU A 33 8.95 -7.50 -2.46
C LEU A 33 8.92 -8.95 -1.99
N TYR A 34 8.09 -9.80 -2.60
CA TYR A 34 8.15 -11.23 -2.33
C TYR A 34 9.51 -11.81 -2.71
N ALA A 35 10.00 -11.51 -3.92
CA ALA A 35 11.31 -11.98 -4.37
C ALA A 35 12.44 -11.51 -3.44
N CYS A 36 12.41 -10.26 -2.98
CA CYS A 36 13.37 -9.73 -2.01
C CYS A 36 13.30 -10.45 -0.66
N GLY A 37 12.11 -10.70 -0.13
CA GLY A 37 11.95 -11.43 1.14
C GLY A 37 12.39 -12.90 1.07
N MET A 38 12.49 -13.44 -0.14
CA MET A 38 12.99 -14.79 -0.41
C MET A 38 14.51 -14.83 -0.69
N ILE A 39 15.27 -13.76 -0.43
CA ILE A 39 16.74 -13.77 -0.55
C ILE A 39 17.43 -14.93 0.22
N PRO A 40 16.95 -15.37 1.40
CA PRO A 40 17.48 -16.55 2.10
C PRO A 40 17.29 -17.90 1.37
N LEU A 41 16.72 -17.94 0.16
CA LEU A 41 16.46 -19.18 -0.60
C LEU A 41 17.71 -20.00 -0.94
N THR A 42 18.90 -19.40 -0.92
CA THR A 42 20.14 -20.07 -1.38
C THR A 42 20.87 -20.85 -0.28
N GLY A 43 20.38 -20.88 0.96
CA GLY A 43 20.98 -21.66 2.04
C GLY A 43 20.33 -21.48 3.41
N ILE A 44 20.72 -22.32 4.38
CA ILE A 44 20.32 -22.11 5.78
C ILE A 44 21.22 -21.00 6.34
N GLU A 45 20.61 -19.86 6.64
CA GLU A 45 21.30 -18.75 7.30
C GLU A 45 21.88 -19.18 8.64
N LYS A 46 23.12 -18.78 8.90
CA LYS A 46 23.84 -19.17 10.13
C LYS A 46 23.41 -18.34 11.35
N SER A 47 22.76 -17.20 11.13
CA SER A 47 22.29 -16.30 12.17
C SER A 47 20.77 -16.22 12.16
N PHE A 48 20.15 -16.48 13.32
CA PHE A 48 18.72 -16.28 13.49
C PHE A 48 18.30 -14.85 13.17
N THR A 49 19.08 -13.86 13.60
CA THR A 49 18.81 -12.43 13.37
C THR A 49 18.68 -12.11 11.88
N ILE A 50 19.56 -12.67 11.04
CA ILE A 50 19.52 -12.45 9.58
C ILE A 50 18.29 -13.13 8.97
N SER A 51 17.98 -14.37 9.39
CA SER A 51 16.76 -15.06 8.94
C SER A 51 15.50 -14.28 9.31
N ASP A 52 15.43 -13.77 10.54
CA ASP A 52 14.26 -13.04 11.05
C ASP A 52 14.10 -11.69 10.36
N PHE A 53 15.21 -10.99 10.06
CA PHE A 53 15.21 -9.78 9.25
C PHE A 53 14.49 -10.01 7.91
N TRP A 54 14.92 -10.99 7.11
CA TRP A 54 14.29 -11.29 5.82
C TRP A 54 12.86 -11.83 5.94
N ARG A 55 12.55 -12.54 7.02
CA ARG A 55 11.17 -12.98 7.29
C ARG A 55 10.23 -11.78 7.38
N TRP A 56 10.64 -10.69 8.02
CA TRP A 56 9.82 -9.48 8.12
C TRP A 56 9.67 -8.71 6.82
N TRP A 57 10.57 -8.90 5.84
CA TRP A 57 10.33 -8.40 4.48
C TRP A 57 9.13 -9.09 3.82
N VAL A 58 8.90 -10.38 4.11
CA VAL A 58 7.71 -11.08 3.60
C VAL A 58 6.49 -10.74 4.46
N VAL A 59 6.61 -10.84 5.78
CA VAL A 59 5.44 -10.73 6.66
C VAL A 59 4.96 -9.28 6.79
N HIS A 60 5.85 -8.31 7.03
CA HIS A 60 5.47 -6.90 7.20
C HIS A 60 5.38 -6.19 5.85
N LEU A 61 6.46 -6.19 5.05
CA LEU A 61 6.47 -5.40 3.81
C LEU A 61 5.64 -6.03 2.69
N TRP A 62 5.79 -7.33 2.45
CA TRP A 62 5.04 -7.96 1.37
C TRP A 62 3.55 -8.12 1.70
N VAL A 63 3.17 -8.66 2.86
CA VAL A 63 1.74 -8.79 3.22
C VAL A 63 1.13 -7.42 3.50
N GLU A 64 1.66 -6.66 4.45
CA GLU A 64 0.98 -5.45 4.93
C GLU A 64 1.15 -4.31 3.92
N GLN A 65 2.39 -3.86 3.68
CA GLN A 65 2.63 -2.69 2.82
C GLN A 65 2.23 -2.91 1.34
N SER A 66 2.54 -4.07 0.75
CA SER A 66 2.30 -4.26 -0.69
C SER A 66 0.83 -4.48 -1.01
N PHE A 67 0.10 -5.26 -0.21
CA PHE A 67 -1.33 -5.42 -0.42
C PHE A 67 -2.12 -4.18 -0.03
N GLU A 68 -1.70 -3.43 0.98
CA GLU A 68 -2.31 -2.13 1.30
C GLU A 68 -2.16 -1.16 0.12
N PHE A 69 -0.93 -0.99 -0.41
CA PHE A 69 -0.71 -0.14 -1.58
C PHE A 69 -1.56 -0.58 -2.79
N PHE A 70 -1.61 -1.89 -3.08
CA PHE A 70 -2.42 -2.42 -4.17
C PHE A 70 -3.92 -2.17 -3.96
N ALA A 71 -4.43 -2.45 -2.76
CA ALA A 71 -5.83 -2.30 -2.41
C ALA A 71 -6.27 -0.83 -2.45
N ALA A 72 -5.46 0.09 -1.92
CA ALA A 72 -5.70 1.52 -1.97
C ALA A 72 -5.74 2.03 -3.42
N ALA A 73 -4.76 1.68 -4.25
CA ALA A 73 -4.72 2.07 -5.66
C ALA A 73 -5.93 1.55 -6.46
N MET A 74 -6.32 0.30 -6.24
CA MET A 74 -7.50 -0.30 -6.88
C MET A 74 -8.81 0.32 -6.40
N THR A 75 -8.89 0.68 -5.12
CA THR A 75 -10.05 1.35 -4.53
C THR A 75 -10.21 2.75 -5.13
N ALA A 76 -9.16 3.57 -5.10
CA ALA A 76 -9.14 4.89 -5.72
C ALA A 76 -9.54 4.85 -7.20
N TRP A 77 -9.03 3.85 -7.94
CA TRP A 77 -9.37 3.67 -9.35
C TRP A 77 -10.83 3.30 -9.56
N THR A 78 -11.37 2.37 -8.75
CA THR A 78 -12.77 1.94 -8.85
C THR A 78 -13.73 3.09 -8.58
N LEU A 79 -13.41 3.93 -7.59
CA LEU A 79 -14.23 5.10 -7.24
C LEU A 79 -14.19 6.16 -8.34
N MET A 80 -13.01 6.38 -8.94
CA MET A 80 -12.87 7.26 -10.08
C MET A 80 -13.64 6.72 -11.30
N ALA A 81 -13.51 5.42 -11.60
CA ALA A 81 -14.15 4.77 -12.74
C ALA A 81 -15.67 4.70 -12.63
N THR A 82 -16.21 4.60 -11.41
CA THR A 82 -17.66 4.65 -11.14
C THR A 82 -18.21 6.09 -11.07
N GLY A 83 -17.35 7.10 -11.18
CA GLY A 83 -17.73 8.52 -11.13
C GLY A 83 -18.09 9.02 -9.73
N LEU A 84 -17.73 8.28 -8.67
CA LEU A 84 -17.97 8.66 -7.28
C LEU A 84 -17.02 9.76 -6.81
N ILE A 85 -15.79 9.79 -7.35
CA ILE A 85 -14.78 10.83 -7.08
C ILE A 85 -14.16 11.34 -8.38
N SER A 86 -13.62 12.56 -8.35
CA SER A 86 -12.89 13.13 -9.50
C SER A 86 -11.48 12.53 -9.61
N ARG A 87 -10.92 12.50 -10.83
CA ARG A 87 -9.52 12.05 -11.05
C ARG A 87 -8.53 12.83 -10.18
N CYS A 88 -8.67 14.15 -10.11
CA CYS A 88 -7.78 15.00 -9.32
C CYS A 88 -7.78 14.61 -7.84
N LEU A 89 -8.95 14.30 -7.28
CA LEU A 89 -9.05 13.83 -5.91
C LEU A 89 -8.41 12.44 -5.73
N ALA A 90 -8.72 11.51 -6.63
CA ALA A 90 -8.17 10.15 -6.58
C ALA A 90 -6.63 10.13 -6.66
N GLU A 91 -6.04 10.89 -7.59
CA GLU A 91 -4.59 10.95 -7.78
C GLU A 91 -3.89 11.62 -6.59
N ARG A 92 -4.42 12.76 -6.11
CA ARG A 92 -3.81 13.48 -4.98
C ARG A 92 -3.93 12.71 -3.67
N GLY A 93 -5.07 12.05 -3.44
CA GLY A 93 -5.27 11.16 -2.29
C GLY A 93 -4.25 10.02 -2.32
N MET A 94 -4.15 9.33 -3.45
CA MET A 94 -3.22 8.21 -3.60
C MET A 94 -1.76 8.63 -3.44
N TYR A 95 -1.34 9.83 -3.88
CA TYR A 95 0.04 10.29 -3.61
C TYR A 95 0.34 10.43 -2.13
N PHE A 96 -0.60 11.02 -1.38
CA PHE A 96 -0.44 11.17 0.05
C PHE A 96 -0.40 9.81 0.76
N GLU A 97 -1.29 8.91 0.37
CA GLU A 97 -1.38 7.58 0.94
C GLU A 97 -0.14 6.71 0.63
N VAL A 98 0.37 6.74 -0.61
CA VAL A 98 1.65 6.08 -0.96
C VAL A 98 2.80 6.59 -0.09
N ILE A 99 2.89 7.90 0.13
CA ILE A 99 3.95 8.45 0.99
C ILE A 99 3.85 7.88 2.39
N LEU A 100 2.65 7.84 2.98
CA LEU A 100 2.45 7.32 4.32
C LEU A 100 2.70 5.81 4.41
N ILE A 101 2.20 5.03 3.46
CA ILE A 101 2.38 3.57 3.39
C ILE A 101 3.88 3.23 3.31
N PHE A 102 4.65 3.89 2.45
CA PHE A 102 6.07 3.58 2.29
C PHE A 102 6.92 4.16 3.43
N LEU A 103 6.59 5.35 3.93
CA LEU A 103 7.32 5.95 5.04
C LEU A 103 7.11 5.15 6.34
N GLY A 104 5.86 4.77 6.60
CA GLY A 104 5.48 3.91 7.71
C GLY A 104 5.99 2.49 7.51
N GLY A 105 5.52 1.78 6.49
CA GLY A 105 5.80 0.35 6.30
C GLY A 105 7.29 0.00 6.19
N VAL A 106 8.06 0.72 5.36
CA VAL A 106 9.48 0.37 5.12
C VAL A 106 10.31 0.50 6.39
N ILE A 107 10.22 1.65 7.07
CA ILE A 107 11.05 1.92 8.25
C ILE A 107 10.40 1.35 9.51
N GLY A 108 9.07 1.34 9.56
CA GLY A 108 8.24 0.80 10.65
C GLY A 108 8.37 -0.71 10.82
N THR A 109 8.74 -1.45 9.77
CA THR A 109 9.17 -2.87 9.89
C THR A 109 10.21 -3.08 10.99
N GLY A 110 11.02 -2.05 11.28
CA GLY A 110 11.97 -2.03 12.39
C GLY A 110 11.38 -2.35 13.76
N HIS A 111 10.07 -2.19 13.97
CA HIS A 111 9.43 -2.53 15.24
C HIS A 111 9.45 -4.02 15.59
N HIS A 112 9.67 -4.88 14.60
CA HIS A 112 9.88 -6.31 14.81
C HIS A 112 11.33 -6.66 15.15
N LEU A 113 12.25 -5.71 14.94
CA LEU A 113 13.68 -5.90 15.08
C LEU A 113 14.20 -5.47 16.47
N TYR A 114 13.35 -4.93 17.34
CA TYR A 114 13.75 -4.36 18.64
C TYR A 114 14.60 -5.29 19.51
N TRP A 115 14.27 -6.57 19.51
CA TRP A 115 14.87 -7.57 20.40
C TRP A 115 15.36 -8.82 19.66
N ALA A 116 15.50 -8.72 18.33
CA ALA A 116 15.91 -9.83 17.46
C ALA A 116 17.44 -9.91 17.25
N GLY A 117 18.22 -9.07 17.93
CA GLY A 117 19.69 -8.99 17.79
C GLY A 117 20.18 -7.96 16.76
N GLU A 118 19.26 -7.16 16.20
CA GLU A 118 19.58 -6.05 15.30
C GLU A 118 20.10 -4.80 16.05
N PRO A 119 20.73 -3.83 15.35
CA PRO A 119 21.24 -2.61 15.97
C PRO A 119 20.17 -1.81 16.72
N SER A 120 20.55 -1.20 17.85
CA SER A 120 19.66 -0.41 18.71
C SER A 120 19.02 0.80 18.03
N LEU A 121 19.50 1.21 16.86
CA LEU A 121 18.88 2.24 16.02
C LEU A 121 17.43 1.90 15.66
N TRP A 122 17.08 0.61 15.58
CA TRP A 122 15.72 0.21 15.23
C TRP A 122 14.70 0.53 16.30
N ILE A 123 15.09 0.70 17.57
CA ILE A 123 14.15 1.10 18.63
C ILE A 123 13.51 2.47 18.33
N PRO A 124 14.28 3.57 18.18
CA PRO A 124 13.67 4.87 17.88
C PRO A 124 13.03 4.92 16.48
N PHE A 125 13.66 4.32 15.46
CA PHE A 125 13.12 4.36 14.10
C PHE A 125 11.86 3.51 13.94
N GLY A 126 11.90 2.26 14.39
CA GLY A 126 10.73 1.37 14.37
C GLY A 126 9.57 1.98 15.15
N THR A 127 9.82 2.59 16.31
CA THR A 127 8.74 3.19 17.13
C THR A 127 8.09 4.38 16.42
N MET A 128 8.90 5.28 15.87
CA MET A 128 8.39 6.50 15.25
C MET A 128 7.66 6.22 13.94
N PHE A 129 8.20 5.33 13.11
CA PHE A 129 7.65 5.06 11.79
C PHE A 129 6.49 4.05 11.83
N SER A 130 6.48 3.07 12.75
CA SER A 130 5.29 2.23 12.91
C SER A 130 4.10 3.01 13.48
N PHE A 131 4.33 4.08 14.25
CA PHE A 131 3.25 4.97 14.66
C PHE A 131 2.61 5.71 13.47
N ILE A 132 3.38 6.02 12.41
CA ILE A 132 2.86 6.64 11.19
C ILE A 132 1.92 5.69 10.44
N GLU A 133 2.09 4.37 10.57
CA GLU A 133 1.21 3.35 9.95
C GLU A 133 -0.25 3.43 10.45
N VAL A 134 -0.50 4.08 11.59
CA VAL A 134 -1.86 4.35 12.07
C VAL A 134 -2.59 5.35 11.17
N LEU A 135 -1.88 6.26 10.50
CA LEU A 135 -2.48 7.32 9.70
C LEU A 135 -3.21 6.78 8.45
N PRO A 136 -2.62 5.93 7.60
CA PRO A 136 -3.34 5.27 6.50
C PRO A 136 -4.62 4.57 6.95
N LEU A 137 -4.58 3.82 8.06
CA LEU A 137 -5.75 3.10 8.58
C LEU A 137 -6.89 4.06 8.97
N VAL A 138 -6.57 5.16 9.66
CA VAL A 138 -7.57 6.18 10.00
C VAL A 138 -8.15 6.84 8.75
N LEU A 139 -7.33 7.11 7.73
CA LEU A 139 -7.80 7.64 6.45
C LEU A 139 -8.73 6.66 5.75
N LEU A 140 -8.39 5.37 5.72
CA LEU A 140 -9.20 4.29 5.14
C LEU A 140 -10.58 4.19 5.81
N ILE A 141 -10.64 4.28 7.14
CA ILE A 141 -11.90 4.30 7.90
C ILE A 141 -12.74 5.53 7.52
N MET A 142 -12.14 6.72 7.52
CA MET A 142 -12.84 7.96 7.16
C MET A 142 -13.38 7.92 5.73
N GLU A 143 -12.59 7.38 4.81
CA GLU A 143 -12.93 7.20 3.42
C GLU A 143 -14.06 6.17 3.25
N GLY A 144 -14.01 5.03 3.95
CA GLY A 144 -15.10 4.05 4.01
C GLY A 144 -16.43 4.64 4.49
N ILE A 145 -16.39 5.48 5.53
CA ILE A 145 -17.57 6.21 6.03
C ILE A 145 -18.10 7.19 4.98
N SER A 146 -17.20 7.93 4.32
CA SER A 146 -17.56 8.88 3.26
C SER A 146 -18.24 8.17 2.09
N HIS A 147 -17.68 7.05 1.62
CA HIS A 147 -18.22 6.22 0.55
C HIS A 147 -19.61 5.69 0.87
N TYR A 148 -19.79 5.16 2.08
CA TYR A 148 -21.09 4.67 2.52
C TYR A 148 -22.17 5.76 2.43
N ARG A 149 -21.85 7.00 2.81
CA ARG A 149 -22.78 8.14 2.73
C ARG A 149 -23.11 8.51 1.28
N ILE A 150 -22.14 8.46 0.37
CA ILE A 150 -22.34 8.77 -1.05
C ILE A 150 -23.23 7.71 -1.72
N ILE A 151 -22.92 6.43 -1.52
CA ILE A 151 -23.67 5.32 -2.14
C ILE A 151 -25.09 5.26 -1.62
N ARG A 152 -25.31 5.48 -0.31
CA ARG A 152 -26.67 5.49 0.27
C ARG A 152 -27.55 6.59 -0.32
N LYS A 153 -26.99 7.70 -0.77
CA LYS A 153 -27.74 8.78 -1.45
C LYS A 153 -28.14 8.39 -2.88
N GLN A 154 -27.43 7.47 -3.53
CA GLN A 154 -27.80 6.96 -4.84
C GLN A 154 -28.83 5.83 -4.72
N LYS A 155 -30.04 6.07 -5.24
CA LYS A 155 -31.15 5.10 -5.15
C LYS A 155 -30.88 3.82 -5.94
N ASP A 156 -30.21 3.91 -7.09
CA ASP A 156 -30.00 2.80 -8.02
C ASP A 156 -28.51 2.59 -8.37
N PHE A 157 -27.73 2.20 -7.36
CA PHE A 157 -26.30 1.91 -7.54
C PHE A 157 -26.09 0.44 -7.92
N ARG A 158 -25.64 0.20 -9.15
CA ARG A 158 -25.49 -1.15 -9.73
C ARG A 158 -24.45 -2.03 -9.03
N TYR A 159 -23.46 -1.45 -8.36
CA TYR A 159 -22.33 -2.16 -7.73
C TYR A 159 -22.44 -2.30 -6.20
N ARG A 160 -23.67 -2.35 -5.66
CA ARG A 160 -23.95 -2.43 -4.21
C ARG A 160 -23.12 -3.49 -3.48
N LEU A 161 -22.94 -4.67 -4.07
CA LEU A 161 -22.19 -5.77 -3.45
C LEU A 161 -20.69 -5.44 -3.30
N GLY A 162 -20.05 -4.93 -4.36
CA GLY A 162 -18.64 -4.55 -4.33
C GLY A 162 -18.36 -3.46 -3.30
N THR A 163 -19.25 -2.47 -3.20
CA THR A 163 -19.12 -1.43 -2.18
C THR A 163 -19.40 -1.90 -0.75
N ALA A 164 -20.26 -2.90 -0.57
CA ALA A 164 -20.50 -3.49 0.73
C ALA A 164 -19.27 -4.26 1.25
N LEU A 165 -18.52 -4.91 0.35
CA LEU A 165 -17.26 -5.56 0.66
C LEU A 165 -16.18 -4.54 1.04
N LEU A 166 -16.00 -3.47 0.25
CA LEU A 166 -15.05 -2.39 0.56
C LEU A 166 -15.33 -1.76 1.93
N ARG A 167 -16.60 -1.52 2.26
CA ARG A 167 -17.00 -1.04 3.59
C ARG A 167 -16.59 -2.01 4.69
N LYS A 168 -16.76 -3.32 4.45
CA LYS A 168 -16.38 -4.33 5.45
C LYS A 168 -14.87 -4.36 5.67
N CYS A 169 -14.07 -4.19 4.62
CA CYS A 169 -12.61 -4.08 4.73
C CYS A 169 -12.17 -2.84 5.52
N SER A 170 -12.87 -1.71 5.40
CA SER A 170 -12.56 -0.49 6.20
C SER A 170 -12.99 -0.55 7.67
N GLU A 171 -13.64 -1.63 8.11
CA GLU A 171 -14.06 -1.84 9.51
C GLU A 171 -13.09 -2.75 10.30
N TRP A 172 -12.12 -3.37 9.63
CA TRP A 172 -11.08 -4.21 10.23
C TRP A 172 -9.80 -3.41 10.44
#